data_AF-A0A7C4A5Y6-F1
#
_entry.id   AF-A0A7C4A5Y6-F1
#
_cell.length_a   1.000
_cell.length_b   1.000
_cell.length_c   1.000
_cell.angle_alpha   90.00
_cell.angle_beta   90.00
_cell.angle_gamma   90.00
#
_symmetry.space_group_name_H-M   'P 1'
#
loop_
_entity.id
_entity.type
_entity.pdbx_description
1 polymer ?
#
loop_
_entity_poly.entity_id
_entity_poly.type
_entity_poly.pdbx_seq_one_letter_code
_entity_poly.pdbx_strand_id
1 'polypeptide(L)'
;MILIDGHNLIGQMADLSLDDPNDEEELLSRLRAYHASTGAELAVYFDPGLTYRPPVRRVEAGITVYTAPYGHQADELILQVIRSEANPRQLTVVSSDRTIQQAARERGCRVVEAHAFVAELRQPTRRRRPRTRTPRRLSDSPQLSEAEVERWLDIFRRRARRDEARSRARR
;
A
#
# COMPACT_ATOMS: atom_id res chain seq x y z
N MET A 1 1.31 6.48 -9.60
CA MET A 1 1.58 5.82 -8.31
C MET A 1 1.07 4.39 -8.31
N ILE A 2 1.84 3.47 -7.72
CA ILE A 2 1.49 2.06 -7.51
C ILE A 2 1.24 1.86 -6.00
N LEU A 3 0.06 1.38 -5.64
CA LEU A 3 -0.30 0.97 -4.27
C LEU A 3 -0.03 -0.54 -4.14
N ILE A 4 0.74 -0.93 -3.13
CA ILE A 4 1.19 -2.30 -2.92
C ILE A 4 0.73 -2.78 -1.55
N ASP A 5 0.02 -3.90 -1.55
CA ASP A 5 -0.31 -4.67 -0.35
C ASP A 5 0.88 -5.55 0.04
N GLY A 6 1.60 -5.15 1.10
CA GLY A 6 2.90 -5.72 1.47
C GLY A 6 2.83 -7.18 1.90
N HIS A 7 1.94 -7.50 2.84
CA HIS A 7 1.79 -8.88 3.35
C HIS A 7 1.23 -9.82 2.29
N ASN A 8 0.31 -9.33 1.45
CA ASN A 8 -0.17 -10.11 0.31
C ASN A 8 0.97 -10.42 -0.67
N LEU A 9 1.84 -9.43 -0.95
CA LEU A 9 2.95 -9.60 -1.88
C LEU A 9 4.02 -10.55 -1.32
N ILE A 10 4.36 -10.44 -0.03
CA ILE A 10 5.27 -11.39 0.66
C ILE A 10 4.71 -12.81 0.56
N GLY A 11 3.41 -13.00 0.82
CA GLY A 11 2.77 -14.31 0.72
C GLY A 11 2.75 -14.92 -0.69
N GLN A 12 3.07 -14.16 -1.75
CA GLN A 12 3.24 -14.66 -3.11
C GLN A 12 4.71 -14.93 -3.48
N MET A 13 5.67 -14.56 -2.64
CA MET A 13 7.09 -14.79 -2.89
C MET A 13 7.48 -16.18 -2.35
N ALA A 14 7.92 -17.08 -3.25
CA ALA A 14 8.35 -18.42 -2.86
C ALA A 14 9.64 -18.44 -2.00
N ASP A 15 10.36 -17.32 -1.95
CA ASP A 15 11.65 -17.15 -1.30
C ASP A 15 11.59 -16.23 -0.06
N LEU A 16 10.39 -15.78 0.33
CA LEU A 16 10.15 -15.09 1.59
C LEU A 16 9.09 -15.85 2.40
N SER A 17 9.24 -15.84 3.71
CA SER A 17 8.24 -16.36 4.64
C SER A 17 7.70 -15.23 5.50
N LEU A 18 6.38 -15.20 5.72
CA LEU A 18 5.74 -14.29 6.68
C LEU A 18 6.16 -14.55 8.13
N ASP A 19 6.81 -15.69 8.39
CA ASP A 19 7.37 -16.04 9.69
C ASP A 19 8.79 -15.48 9.89
N ASP A 20 9.41 -14.91 8.85
CA ASP A 20 10.73 -14.28 8.94
C ASP A 20 10.57 -12.82 9.42
N PRO A 21 11.17 -12.44 10.56
CA PRO A 21 11.09 -11.06 11.05
C PRO A 21 11.72 -10.00 10.11
N ASN A 22 12.46 -10.43 9.07
CA ASN A 22 13.06 -9.55 8.07
C ASN A 22 12.29 -9.49 6.75
N ASP A 23 11.15 -10.14 6.64
CA ASP A 23 10.36 -10.25 5.40
C ASP A 23 9.97 -8.87 4.81
N GLU A 24 9.53 -7.94 5.65
CA GLU A 24 9.18 -6.56 5.25
C GLU A 24 10.40 -5.82 4.69
N GLU A 25 11.57 -5.95 5.32
CA GLU A 25 12.79 -5.25 4.89
C GLU A 25 13.35 -5.84 3.59
N GLU A 26 13.29 -7.16 3.41
CA GLU A 26 13.69 -7.81 2.17
C GLU A 26 12.73 -7.46 1.03
N LEU A 27 11.42 -7.38 1.29
CA LEU A 27 10.47 -6.82 0.32
C LEU A 27 10.85 -5.37 -0.04
N LEU A 28 11.08 -4.52 0.95
CA LEU A 28 11.45 -3.12 0.72
C LEU A 28 12.74 -3.01 -0.10
N SER A 29 13.75 -3.84 0.17
CA SER A 29 14.98 -3.92 -0.62
C SER A 29 14.72 -4.17 -2.10
N ARG A 30 13.86 -5.14 -2.43
CA ARG A 30 13.46 -5.45 -3.82
C ARG A 30 12.68 -4.32 -4.46
N LEU A 31 11.76 -3.70 -3.71
CA LEU A 31 10.99 -2.55 -4.20
C LEU A 31 11.89 -1.33 -4.44
N ARG A 32 12.95 -1.14 -3.64
CA ARG A 32 13.95 -0.07 -3.85
C ARG A 32 14.69 -0.28 -5.17
N ALA A 33 15.11 -1.51 -5.48
CA ALA A 33 15.72 -1.85 -6.76
C ALA A 33 14.75 -1.63 -7.95
N TYR A 34 13.47 -1.99 -7.77
CA TYR A 34 12.44 -1.75 -8.78
C TYR A 34 12.17 -0.25 -9.00
N HIS A 35 12.05 0.54 -7.93
CA HIS A 35 11.91 1.99 -7.99
C HIS A 35 13.12 2.63 -8.70
N ALA A 36 14.34 2.22 -8.34
CA ALA A 36 15.57 2.75 -8.94
C ALA A 36 15.67 2.44 -10.44
N SER A 37 15.19 1.27 -10.89
CA SER A 37 15.26 0.86 -12.30
C SER A 37 14.12 1.42 -13.16
N THR A 38 12.93 1.62 -12.59
CA THR A 38 11.72 2.03 -13.35
C THR A 38 11.33 3.49 -13.17
N GLY A 39 11.72 4.12 -12.06
CA GLY A 39 11.24 5.43 -11.62
C GLY A 39 9.76 5.45 -11.22
N ALA A 40 9.15 4.29 -10.98
CA ALA A 40 7.74 4.20 -10.61
C ALA A 40 7.52 4.65 -9.16
N GLU A 41 6.65 5.63 -8.92
CA GLU A 41 6.24 6.03 -7.57
C GLU A 41 5.52 4.89 -6.84
N LEU A 42 6.05 4.44 -5.70
CA LEU A 42 5.51 3.32 -4.92
C LEU A 42 4.98 3.77 -3.56
N ALA A 43 3.82 3.24 -3.18
CA ALA A 43 3.29 3.29 -1.83
C ALA A 43 3.01 1.85 -1.36
N VAL A 44 3.63 1.43 -0.26
CA VAL A 44 3.53 0.07 0.29
C VAL A 44 2.80 0.13 1.62
N TYR A 45 1.85 -0.79 1.84
CA TYR A 45 1.04 -0.85 3.05
C TYR A 45 1.30 -2.17 3.78
N PHE A 46 1.63 -2.08 5.06
CA PHE A 46 1.86 -3.22 5.95
C PHE A 46 0.85 -3.25 7.08
N ASP A 47 0.45 -4.45 7.51
CA ASP A 47 -0.32 -4.67 8.72
C ASP A 47 0.50 -4.32 9.97
N PRO A 48 -0.13 -4.03 11.12
CA PRO A 48 0.61 -3.77 12.34
C PRO A 48 1.36 -5.02 12.81
N GLY A 49 2.67 -4.88 13.04
CA GLY A 49 3.45 -5.88 13.76
C GLY A 49 2.98 -6.07 15.21
N LEU A 50 3.12 -7.30 15.73
CA LEU A 50 2.73 -7.65 17.11
C LEU A 50 3.63 -6.98 18.17
N THR A 51 4.92 -6.88 17.89
CA THR A 51 5.96 -6.41 18.82
C THR A 51 6.61 -5.09 18.38
N TYR A 52 6.61 -4.80 17.08
CA TYR A 52 7.21 -3.60 16.52
C TYR A 52 6.13 -2.59 16.10
N ARG A 53 6.31 -1.32 16.49
CA ARG A 53 5.38 -0.22 16.19
C ARG A 53 6.10 0.87 15.41
N PRO A 54 6.28 0.71 14.08
CA PRO A 54 6.89 1.75 13.26
C PRO A 54 5.97 2.99 13.16
N PRO A 55 6.50 4.13 12.70
CA PRO A 55 5.69 5.27 12.31
C PRO A 55 4.64 4.87 11.27
N VAL A 56 3.44 5.43 11.38
CA VAL A 56 2.32 5.13 10.48
C VAL A 56 2.65 5.45 9.02
N ARG A 57 3.48 6.46 8.80
CA ARG A 57 4.01 6.82 7.49
C ARG A 57 5.50 7.10 7.61
N ARG A 58 6.27 6.57 6.66
CA ARG A 58 7.68 6.90 6.48
C ARG A 58 8.03 6.91 5.00
N VAL A 59 9.07 7.64 4.63
CA VAL A 59 9.60 7.66 3.27
C VAL A 59 11.02 7.14 3.31
N GLU A 60 11.29 6.09 2.54
CA GLU A 60 12.59 5.42 2.52
C GLU A 60 12.99 5.16 1.07
N ALA A 61 14.15 5.68 0.66
CA ALA A 61 14.72 5.45 -0.67
C ALA A 61 13.73 5.67 -1.85
N GLY A 62 12.85 6.68 -1.73
CA GLY A 62 11.86 7.04 -2.75
C GLY A 62 10.53 6.27 -2.68
N ILE A 63 10.38 5.38 -1.70
CA ILE A 63 9.16 4.62 -1.46
C ILE A 63 8.44 5.21 -0.26
N THR A 64 7.13 5.40 -0.36
CA THR A 64 6.30 5.72 0.80
C THR A 64 5.81 4.44 1.44
N VAL A 65 6.12 4.24 2.71
CA VAL A 65 5.69 3.07 3.48
C VAL A 65 4.65 3.52 4.49
N TYR A 66 3.51 2.84 4.46
CA TYR A 66 2.42 3.00 5.42
C TYR A 66 2.34 1.74 6.28
N THR A 67 2.33 1.90 7.59
CA THR A 67 2.03 0.80 8.52
C THR A 67 0.71 1.08 9.19
N ALA A 68 -0.22 0.13 9.09
CA ALA A 68 -1.52 0.26 9.70
C ALA A 68 -1.40 0.38 11.23
N PRO A 69 -2.18 1.28 11.87
CA PRO A 69 -2.17 1.39 13.31
C PRO A 69 -2.76 0.12 13.96
N TYR A 70 -2.44 -0.10 15.23
CA TYR A 70 -3.00 -1.23 15.98
C TYR A 70 -4.53 -1.22 15.97
N GLY A 71 -5.13 -2.39 15.68
CA GLY A 71 -6.58 -2.55 15.53
C GLY A 71 -7.12 -2.22 14.14
N HIS A 72 -6.24 -1.90 13.19
CA HIS A 72 -6.55 -1.72 11.77
C HIS A 72 -5.67 -2.62 10.92
N GLN A 73 -6.08 -2.80 9.67
CA GLN A 73 -5.39 -3.62 8.69
C GLN A 73 -4.98 -2.77 7.48
N ALA A 74 -3.96 -3.21 6.76
CA ALA A 74 -3.43 -2.53 5.58
C ALA A 74 -4.47 -2.43 4.47
N ASP A 75 -5.31 -3.45 4.32
CA ASP A 75 -6.41 -3.51 3.36
C ASP A 75 -7.40 -2.35 3.55
N GLU A 76 -7.75 -2.00 4.79
CA GLU A 76 -8.64 -0.88 5.12
C GLU A 76 -8.07 0.44 4.60
N LEU A 77 -6.76 0.66 4.81
CA LEU A 77 -6.06 1.86 4.33
C LEU A 77 -6.02 1.92 2.81
N ILE A 78 -5.72 0.81 2.14
CA ILE A 78 -5.68 0.73 0.67
C ILE A 78 -7.07 1.02 0.09
N LEU A 79 -8.11 0.35 0.60
CA LEU A 79 -9.50 0.52 0.17
C LEU A 79 -9.94 1.97 0.31
N GLN A 80 -9.50 2.62 1.37
CA GLN A 80 -9.81 4.02 1.58
C GLN A 80 -9.13 4.94 0.58
N VAL A 81 -7.82 4.75 0.31
CA VAL A 81 -7.10 5.54 -0.70
C VAL A 81 -7.80 5.41 -2.06
N ILE A 82 -8.17 4.19 -2.45
CA ILE A 82 -8.93 3.90 -3.67
C ILE A 82 -10.26 4.67 -3.72
N ARG A 83 -10.99 4.72 -2.59
CA ARG A 83 -12.29 5.40 -2.48
C ARG A 83 -12.15 6.92 -2.55
N SER A 84 -11.14 7.49 -1.90
CA SER A 84 -10.96 8.95 -1.82
C SER A 84 -10.22 9.57 -3.01
N GLU A 85 -9.48 8.78 -3.79
CA GLU A 85 -8.70 9.28 -4.93
C GLU A 85 -9.62 9.95 -5.97
N ALA A 86 -9.30 11.18 -6.36
CA ALA A 86 -10.06 11.91 -7.38
C ALA A 86 -9.78 11.38 -8.80
N ASN A 87 -8.57 10.88 -9.05
CA ASN A 87 -8.12 10.37 -10.35
C ASN A 87 -7.74 8.88 -10.29
N PRO A 88 -8.67 7.96 -9.99
CA PRO A 88 -8.36 6.54 -9.73
C PRO A 88 -7.71 5.82 -10.93
N ARG A 89 -7.96 6.28 -12.15
CA ARG A 89 -7.29 5.76 -13.38
C ARG A 89 -5.77 5.94 -13.40
N GLN A 90 -5.22 6.80 -12.55
CA GLN A 90 -3.76 6.98 -12.39
C GLN A 90 -3.15 6.05 -11.34
N LEU A 91 -3.97 5.35 -10.57
CA LEU A 91 -3.53 4.37 -9.60
C LEU A 91 -3.43 2.98 -10.24
N THR A 92 -2.34 2.30 -9.91
CA THR A 92 -2.25 0.85 -10.06
C THR A 92 -2.27 0.23 -8.67
N VAL A 93 -3.12 -0.76 -8.45
CA VAL A 93 -3.20 -1.52 -7.20
C VAL A 93 -2.61 -2.91 -7.43
N VAL A 94 -1.65 -3.29 -6.61
CA VAL A 94 -1.01 -4.60 -6.59
C VAL A 94 -1.49 -5.34 -5.35
N SER A 95 -2.36 -6.32 -5.54
CA SER A 95 -2.83 -7.24 -4.50
C SER A 95 -3.53 -8.42 -5.17
N SER A 96 -3.55 -9.57 -4.51
CA SER A 96 -4.37 -10.74 -4.85
C SER A 96 -5.62 -10.88 -3.97
N ASP A 97 -5.86 -9.93 -3.06
CA ASP A 97 -7.11 -9.85 -2.30
C ASP A 97 -8.28 -9.41 -3.20
N ARG A 98 -9.33 -10.23 -3.28
CA ARG A 98 -10.48 -9.98 -4.16
C ARG A 98 -11.26 -8.73 -3.79
N THR A 99 -11.36 -8.40 -2.50
CA THR A 99 -12.05 -7.22 -1.98
C THR A 99 -11.35 -5.95 -2.44
N ILE A 100 -10.02 -5.89 -2.29
CA ILE A 100 -9.20 -4.77 -2.76
C ILE A 100 -9.29 -4.64 -4.28
N GLN A 101 -9.11 -5.74 -5.01
CA GLN A 101 -9.16 -5.71 -6.46
C GLN A 101 -10.52 -5.28 -7.00
N GLN A 102 -11.61 -5.75 -6.39
CA GLN A 102 -12.96 -5.37 -6.79
C GLN A 102 -13.18 -3.86 -6.59
N ALA A 103 -12.89 -3.34 -5.40
CA ALA A 103 -13.01 -1.91 -5.11
C ALA A 103 -12.14 -1.06 -6.05
N ALA A 104 -10.93 -1.52 -6.37
CA ALA A 104 -10.04 -0.88 -7.33
C ALA A 104 -10.66 -0.82 -8.73
N ARG A 105 -11.18 -1.96 -9.22
CA ARG A 105 -11.82 -2.04 -10.55
C ARG A 105 -13.08 -1.17 -10.62
N GLU A 106 -13.92 -1.19 -9.59
CA GLU A 106 -15.15 -0.37 -9.52
C GLU A 106 -14.85 1.13 -9.57
N ARG A 107 -13.72 1.57 -8.99
CA ARG A 107 -13.25 2.97 -9.08
C ARG A 107 -12.52 3.27 -10.38
N GLY A 108 -12.19 2.27 -11.19
CA GLY A 108 -11.45 2.44 -12.44
C GLY A 108 -9.93 2.51 -12.28
N CYS A 109 -9.39 2.02 -11.16
CA CYS A 109 -7.96 1.80 -10.99
C CYS A 109 -7.48 0.65 -11.89
N ARG A 110 -6.19 0.67 -12.26
CA ARG A 110 -5.55 -0.52 -12.83
C ARG A 110 -5.30 -1.52 -11.70
N VAL A 111 -5.57 -2.80 -11.94
CA VAL A 111 -5.25 -3.87 -11.00
C VAL A 111 -4.16 -4.76 -11.59
N VAL A 112 -3.18 -5.13 -10.78
CA VAL A 112 -2.12 -6.07 -11.09
C VAL A 112 -2.13 -7.16 -10.03
N GLU A 113 -2.12 -8.41 -10.46
CA GLU A 113 -2.03 -9.55 -9.55
C GLU A 113 -0.68 -9.58 -8.84
N ALA A 114 -0.67 -9.89 -7.54
CA ALA A 114 0.56 -9.87 -6.75
C ALA A 114 1.62 -10.85 -7.30
N HIS A 115 1.24 -12.08 -7.67
CA HIS A 115 2.18 -13.05 -8.28
C HIS A 115 2.82 -12.53 -9.58
N ALA A 116 2.07 -11.78 -10.40
CA ALA A 116 2.57 -11.21 -11.63
C ALA A 116 3.57 -10.09 -11.35
N PHE A 117 3.30 -9.28 -10.31
CA PHE A 117 4.23 -8.24 -9.87
C PHE A 117 5.50 -8.84 -9.24
N VAL A 118 5.41 -9.94 -8.48
CA VAL A 118 6.60 -10.65 -7.96
C VAL A 118 7.51 -11.11 -9.11
N ALA A 119 6.94 -11.64 -10.20
CA ALA A 119 7.71 -12.02 -11.38
C ALA A 119 8.41 -10.79 -12.02
N GLU A 120 7.75 -9.64 -12.05
CA GLU A 120 8.31 -8.36 -12.52
C GLU A 120 9.45 -7.87 -11.62
N LEU A 121 9.35 -8.03 -10.29
CA LEU A 121 10.42 -7.68 -9.35
C LEU A 121 11.70 -8.50 -9.55
N ARG A 122 11.57 -9.77 -9.94
CA ARG A 122 12.72 -10.69 -10.18
C ARG A 122 13.46 -10.39 -11.48
N GLN A 123 12.77 -9.79 -12.46
CA GLN A 123 13.35 -9.41 -13.74
C GLN A 123 12.92 -7.97 -14.05
N PRO A 124 13.58 -6.95 -13.45
CA PRO A 124 13.29 -5.54 -13.75
C PRO A 124 13.64 -5.14 -15.19
N THR A 125 13.86 -6.09 -16.10
CA THR A 125 14.26 -5.87 -17.47
C THR A 125 13.15 -5.27 -18.31
N ARG A 126 13.30 -3.96 -18.56
CA ARG A 126 12.88 -3.24 -19.79
C ARG A 126 11.48 -3.60 -20.32
N ARG A 127 10.41 -3.13 -19.67
CA ARG A 127 9.15 -2.91 -20.40
C ARG A 127 8.45 -1.60 -20.04
N ARG A 128 8.50 -0.70 -21.03
CA ARG A 128 7.61 0.43 -21.34
C ARG A 128 7.50 1.52 -20.27
N ARG A 129 8.30 2.57 -20.46
CA ARG A 129 7.81 3.95 -20.29
C ARG A 129 6.37 3.99 -20.82
N PRO A 130 5.36 4.38 -20.04
CA PRO A 130 4.05 4.69 -20.59
C PRO A 130 4.26 5.74 -21.68
N ARG A 131 3.95 5.40 -22.93
CA ARG A 131 3.91 6.40 -24.00
C ARG A 131 2.82 7.39 -23.59
N THR A 132 3.19 8.68 -23.66
CA THR A 132 2.40 9.88 -23.38
C THR A 132 1.86 10.03 -21.96
N ARG A 133 2.67 10.68 -21.12
CA ARG A 133 2.21 11.82 -20.32
C ARG A 133 3.25 12.91 -20.50
N THR A 134 2.84 14.05 -21.05
CA THR A 134 3.49 15.33 -20.76
C THR A 134 3.79 15.37 -19.26
N PRO A 135 4.94 15.91 -18.81
CA PRO A 135 5.24 16.00 -17.39
C PRO A 135 4.20 16.93 -16.77
N ARG A 136 3.10 16.34 -16.31
CA ARG A 136 2.13 16.98 -15.45
C ARG A 136 2.95 17.27 -14.20
N ARG A 137 3.13 18.56 -13.89
CA ARG A 137 3.78 19.01 -12.65
C ARG A 137 3.29 18.11 -11.53
N LEU A 138 4.21 17.67 -10.68
CA LEU A 138 4.02 16.75 -9.55
C LEU A 138 3.01 17.26 -8.48
N SER A 139 2.18 18.26 -8.81
CA SER A 139 1.27 18.99 -7.93
C SER A 139 -0.22 18.70 -8.14
N ASP A 140 -0.63 17.95 -9.18
CA ASP A 140 -2.05 17.85 -9.59
C ASP A 140 -2.68 16.44 -9.49
N SER A 141 -2.10 15.54 -8.70
CA SER A 141 -2.83 14.39 -8.17
C SER A 141 -3.12 14.70 -6.70
N PRO A 142 -4.31 14.40 -6.15
CA PRO A 142 -4.50 14.46 -4.71
C PRO A 142 -3.63 13.37 -4.08
N GLN A 143 -2.35 13.68 -3.88
CA GLN A 143 -1.57 13.01 -2.85
C GLN A 143 -2.35 13.27 -1.58
N LEU A 144 -2.97 12.23 -1.00
CA LEU A 144 -3.55 12.36 0.33
C LEU A 144 -2.45 12.95 1.20
N SER A 145 -2.65 14.19 1.60
CA SER A 145 -1.68 14.90 2.41
C SER A 145 -1.49 14.09 3.68
N GLU A 146 -0.30 14.16 4.26
CA GLU A 146 -0.04 13.52 5.56
C GLU A 146 -1.09 13.92 6.60
N ALA A 147 -1.62 15.15 6.50
CA ALA A 147 -2.72 15.64 7.31
C ALA A 147 -4.08 14.98 7.01
N GLU A 148 -4.39 14.65 5.76
CA GLU A 148 -5.60 13.89 5.41
C GLU A 148 -5.49 12.45 5.87
N VAL A 149 -4.35 11.80 5.63
CA VAL A 149 -4.08 10.46 6.14
C VAL A 149 -4.17 10.47 7.67
N GLU A 150 -3.52 11.41 8.37
CA GLU A 150 -3.59 11.52 9.84
C GLU A 150 -5.00 11.85 10.33
N ARG A 151 -5.74 12.71 9.63
CA ARG A 151 -7.14 13.00 9.95
C ARG A 151 -8.00 11.74 9.85
N TRP A 152 -7.79 10.95 8.79
CA TRP A 152 -8.48 9.70 8.61
C TRP A 152 -8.08 8.69 9.69
N LEU A 153 -6.78 8.55 9.98
CA LEU A 153 -6.26 7.74 11.08
C LEU A 153 -6.88 8.14 12.43
N ASP A 154 -7.07 9.44 12.69
CA ASP A 154 -7.73 9.93 13.90
C ASP A 154 -9.23 9.58 13.95
N ILE A 155 -9.91 9.59 12.79
CA ILE A 155 -11.29 9.10 12.69
C ILE A 155 -11.35 7.60 13.05
N PHE A 156 -10.41 6.79 12.55
CA PHE A 156 -10.34 5.36 12.87
C PHE A 156 -9.97 5.07 14.32
N ARG A 157 -8.96 5.75 14.88
CA ARG A 157 -8.60 5.67 16.31
C ARG A 157 -9.77 6.01 17.23
N ARG A 158 -10.68 6.90 16.82
CA ARG A 158 -11.90 7.21 17.58
C ARG A 158 -12.96 6.12 17.47
N ARG A 159 -13.06 5.45 16.32
CA ARG A 159 -14.00 4.35 16.10
C ARG A 159 -13.59 3.09 16.85
N ALA A 160 -12.30 2.70 16.77
CA ALA A 160 -11.74 1.58 17.53
C ALA A 160 -11.97 1.74 19.06
N ARG A 161 -11.73 2.95 19.59
CA ARG A 161 -12.00 3.27 21.01
C ARG A 161 -13.48 3.14 21.41
N ARG A 162 -14.41 3.45 20.49
CA ARG A 162 -15.86 3.26 20.73
C ARG A 162 -16.25 1.78 20.74
N ASP A 163 -15.69 0.99 19.83
CA ASP A 163 -16.03 -0.43 19.70
C ASP A 163 -15.46 -1.22 20.90
N GLU A 164 -14.26 -0.88 21.37
CA GLU A 164 -13.68 -1.47 22.58
C GLU A 164 -14.48 -1.13 23.84
N ALA A 165 -14.96 0.11 23.98
CA ALA A 165 -15.82 0.52 25.09
C ALA A 165 -17.18 -0.22 25.08
N ARG A 166 -17.75 -0.48 23.89
CA ARG A 166 -18.99 -1.25 23.75
C ARG A 166 -18.82 -2.73 24.08
N SER A 167 -17.67 -3.33 23.75
CA SER A 167 -17.37 -4.72 24.08
C SER A 167 -17.12 -4.92 25.57
N ARG A 168 -16.52 -3.93 26.27
CA ARG A 168 -16.33 -3.97 27.73
C ARG A 168 -17.61 -3.75 28.52
N ALA A 169 -18.56 -2.97 28.01
CA ALA A 169 -19.86 -2.72 28.65
C ALA A 169 -20.86 -3.90 28.51
N ARG A 170 -20.52 -4.95 27.74
CA ARG A 170 -21.33 -6.16 27.53
C ARG A 170 -20.82 -7.38 28.32
N ARG A 171 -19.80 -7.21 29.15
CA ARG A 171 -19.33 -8.17 30.15
C ARG A 171 -19.73 -7.70 31.54
#